data_AF-A0A920RCL4-F1
#
_entry.id   AF-A0A920RCL4-F1
#
_cell.length_a   1.000
_cell.length_b   1.000
_cell.length_c   1.000
_cell.angle_alpha   90.00
_cell.angle_beta   90.00
_cell.angle_gamma   90.00
#
_symmetry.space_group_name_H-M   'P 1'
#
loop_
_entity.id
_entity.type
_entity.pdbx_description
1 polymer ?
#
loop_
_entity_poly.entity_id
_entity_poly.type
_entity_poly.pdbx_seq_one_letter_code
_entity_poly.pdbx_strand_id
1 'polypeptide(L)'
;MPIAIGGDHTIPLPILRALAADSPVGILLFDAHADTFDELCGDRINHATFLRRGHEEGLVDPKRVIQIGMRGSRFDDNDIQFGYDVGYTIITMDEYEKGWGALR
;
A
#
# COMPACT_ATOMS: atom_id res chain seq x y z
N MET A 1 -13.06 8.82 15.08
CA MET A 1 -12.18 9.13 13.94
C MET A 1 -10.80 9.47 14.47
N PRO A 2 -9.80 8.60 14.30
CA PRO A 2 -8.44 8.83 14.82
C PRO A 2 -7.63 9.74 13.89
N ILE A 3 -6.70 10.50 14.47
CA ILE A 3 -5.60 11.17 13.77
C ILE A 3 -4.32 10.65 14.43
N ALA A 4 -3.44 10.04 13.64
CA ALA A 4 -2.18 9.48 14.12
C ALA A 4 -1.01 10.30 13.54
N ILE A 5 0.05 10.45 14.32
CA ILE A 5 1.32 11.04 13.91
C ILE A 5 2.37 9.92 14.09
N GLY A 6 3.28 9.78 13.13
CA GLY A 6 4.23 8.65 12.98
C GLY A 6 5.04 8.30 14.23
N GLY A 7 5.61 7.10 14.34
CA GLY A 7 6.88 6.67 13.72
C GLY A 7 6.86 6.24 12.25
N ASP A 8 7.61 5.19 11.91
CA ASP A 8 7.76 4.70 10.52
C ASP A 8 6.47 4.05 9.97
N HIS A 9 6.55 3.53 8.74
CA HIS A 9 5.39 2.99 8.03
C HIS A 9 4.89 1.63 8.54
N THR A 10 5.40 1.15 9.68
CA THR A 10 4.84 -0.01 10.38
C THR A 10 3.58 0.36 11.17
N ILE A 11 3.43 1.63 11.56
CA ILE A 11 2.33 2.15 12.42
C ILE A 11 0.91 1.97 11.83
N PRO A 12 0.67 2.06 10.51
CA PRO A 12 -0.68 1.85 9.97
C PRO A 12 -1.25 0.45 10.22
N LEU A 13 -0.44 -0.61 10.29
CA LEU A 13 -0.95 -1.98 10.46
C LEU A 13 -1.82 -2.16 11.71
N PRO A 14 -1.37 -1.82 12.94
CA PRO A 14 -2.23 -1.91 14.12
C PRO A 14 -3.44 -0.96 14.07
N ILE A 15 -3.33 0.19 13.38
CA ILE A 15 -4.47 1.10 13.20
C ILE A 15 -5.53 0.46 12.30
N LEU A 16 -5.13 -0.15 11.18
CA LEU A 16 -6.02 -0.87 10.29
C LEU A 16 -6.73 -2.03 11.01
N ARG A 17 -6.02 -2.80 11.84
CA ARG A 17 -6.62 -3.87 12.65
C ARG A 17 -7.75 -3.37 13.56
N ALA A 18 -7.61 -2.15 14.09
CA ALA A 18 -8.66 -1.53 14.91
C ALA A 18 -9.81 -0.95 14.06
N LEU A 19 -9.50 -0.31 12.93
CA LEU A 19 -10.49 0.34 12.08
C LEU A 19 -11.32 -0.64 11.25
N ALA A 20 -10.74 -1.78 10.89
CA ALA A 20 -11.39 -2.82 10.08
C ALA A 20 -12.12 -3.87 10.92
N ALA A 21 -12.39 -3.60 12.21
CA ALA A 21 -13.03 -4.55 13.13
C ALA A 21 -14.37 -5.09 12.63
N ASP A 22 -15.16 -4.23 11.95
CA ASP A 22 -16.48 -4.60 11.43
C ASP A 22 -16.46 -4.95 9.92
N SER A 23 -15.57 -4.33 9.15
CA SER A 23 -15.46 -4.56 7.70
C SER A 23 -14.14 -4.02 7.13
N PRO A 24 -13.66 -4.56 5.99
CA PRO A 24 -12.46 -4.06 5.33
C PRO A 24 -12.60 -2.59 4.92
N VAL A 25 -11.52 -1.82 5.06
CA VAL A 25 -11.51 -0.38 4.73
C VAL A 25 -10.94 -0.14 3.32
N GLY A 26 -11.22 1.05 2.77
CA GLY A 26 -10.51 1.56 1.60
C GLY A 26 -9.26 2.33 2.03
N ILE A 27 -8.27 2.43 1.15
CA ILE A 27 -7.02 3.17 1.38
C ILE A 27 -6.73 4.08 0.20
N LEU A 28 -6.42 5.34 0.49
CA LEU A 28 -5.72 6.25 -0.41
C LEU A 28 -4.32 6.46 0.16
N LEU A 29 -3.31 5.87 -0.49
CA LEU A 29 -1.93 5.87 -0.05
C LEU A 29 -1.09 6.78 -0.95
N PHE A 30 -0.41 7.74 -0.34
CA PHE A 30 0.61 8.55 -1.01
C PHE A 30 1.98 8.08 -0.55
N ASP A 31 2.73 7.41 -1.42
CA ASP A 31 4.06 6.89 -1.09
C ASP A 31 4.94 6.77 -2.34
N ALA A 32 6.25 6.77 -2.15
CA ALA A 32 7.21 6.39 -3.17
C ALA A 32 7.30 4.87 -3.37
N HIS A 33 6.89 4.08 -2.38
CA HIS A 33 7.05 2.62 -2.35
C HIS A 33 5.69 1.90 -2.30
N ALA A 34 5.70 0.61 -2.65
CA ALA A 34 4.49 -0.20 -2.68
C ALA A 34 4.07 -0.71 -1.28
N ASP A 35 5.04 -0.91 -0.38
CA ASP A 35 4.88 -1.50 0.95
C ASP A 35 4.10 -2.83 0.98
N THR A 36 4.32 -3.62 -0.06
CA THR A 36 3.67 -4.91 -0.31
C THR A 36 4.64 -6.10 -0.30
N PHE A 37 5.84 -5.95 0.27
CA PHE A 37 6.74 -7.09 0.41
C PHE A 37 6.15 -8.15 1.34
N ASP A 38 6.50 -9.41 1.09
CA ASP A 38 6.10 -10.50 2.00
C ASP A 38 6.90 -10.44 3.30
N GLU A 39 8.21 -10.24 3.15
CA GLU A 39 9.19 -10.04 4.20
C GLU A 39 10.29 -9.07 3.73
N LEU A 40 10.97 -8.44 4.67
CA LEU A 40 12.21 -7.71 4.42
C LEU A 40 13.23 -8.17 5.45
N CYS A 41 14.40 -8.62 5.00
CA CYS A 41 15.46 -9.16 5.88
C CYS A 41 14.98 -10.29 6.83
N GLY A 42 14.01 -11.10 6.40
CA GLY A 42 13.42 -12.18 7.19
C GLY A 42 12.29 -11.76 8.13
N ASP A 43 11.96 -10.47 8.22
CA ASP A 43 10.88 -9.96 9.05
C ASP A 43 9.61 -9.71 8.22
N ARG A 44 8.49 -10.31 8.65
CA ARG A 44 7.17 -10.13 7.99
C ARG A 44 6.44 -8.85 8.40
N ILE A 45 6.81 -8.22 9.52
CA ILE A 45 6.17 -7.00 10.03
C ILE A 45 7.22 -5.91 10.13
N ASN A 46 7.21 -5.00 9.15
CA ASN A 46 8.06 -3.81 9.10
C ASN A 46 7.40 -2.75 8.19
N HIS A 47 8.09 -1.63 7.95
CA HIS A 47 7.58 -0.51 7.19
C HIS A 47 7.26 -0.83 5.72
N ALA A 48 7.89 -1.85 5.13
CA ALA A 48 7.71 -2.24 3.73
C ALA A 48 6.68 -3.36 3.51
N THR A 49 6.00 -3.84 4.56
CA THR A 49 5.10 -5.01 4.47
C THR A 49 3.66 -4.72 4.89
N PHE A 50 3.38 -3.56 5.49
CA PHE A 50 2.11 -3.31 6.18
C PHE A 50 0.89 -3.48 5.27
N LEU A 51 0.97 -3.07 4.00
CA LEU A 51 -0.17 -3.10 3.09
C LEU A 51 -0.45 -4.53 2.62
N ARG A 52 0.59 -5.35 2.45
CA ARG A 52 0.41 -6.78 2.20
C ARG A 52 -0.14 -7.51 3.43
N ARG A 53 0.30 -7.16 4.64
CA ARG A 53 -0.34 -7.66 5.88
C ARG A 53 -1.81 -7.26 5.94
N GLY A 54 -2.14 -6.02 5.61
CA GLY A 54 -3.51 -5.54 5.53
C GLY A 54 -4.38 -6.32 4.55
N HIS A 55 -3.83 -6.72 3.40
CA HIS A 55 -4.51 -7.59 2.44
C HIS A 55 -4.76 -9.00 2.99
N GLU A 56 -3.70 -9.68 3.43
CA GLU A 56 -3.76 -11.07 3.88
C GLU A 56 -4.63 -11.25 5.12
N GLU A 57 -4.70 -10.24 5.99
CA GLU A 57 -5.58 -10.21 7.16
C GLU A 57 -7.04 -9.79 6.84
N GLY A 58 -7.35 -9.45 5.59
CA GLY A 58 -8.68 -9.00 5.17
C GLY A 58 -9.06 -7.62 5.73
N LEU A 59 -8.09 -6.78 6.08
CA LEU A 59 -8.32 -5.45 6.66
C LEU A 59 -8.67 -4.41 5.60
N VAL A 60 -8.30 -4.65 4.34
CA VAL A 60 -8.49 -3.72 3.23
C VAL A 60 -9.29 -4.36 2.11
N ASP A 61 -10.14 -3.58 1.46
CA ASP A 61 -10.80 -3.98 0.22
C ASP A 61 -9.90 -3.62 -0.98
N PRO A 62 -9.36 -4.60 -1.72
CA PRO A 62 -8.39 -4.32 -2.78
C PRO A 62 -8.90 -3.40 -3.87
N LYS A 63 -10.21 -3.47 -4.18
CA LYS A 63 -10.82 -2.61 -5.20
C LYS A 63 -10.95 -1.15 -4.75
N ARG A 64 -10.72 -0.89 -3.46
CA ARG A 64 -10.73 0.44 -2.83
C ARG A 64 -9.35 0.83 -2.27
N VAL A 65 -8.29 0.20 -2.76
CA VAL A 65 -6.90 0.63 -2.50
C VAL A 65 -6.37 1.38 -3.72
N ILE A 66 -5.93 2.62 -3.50
CA ILE A 66 -5.29 3.47 -4.50
C ILE A 66 -3.93 3.90 -3.96
N GLN A 67 -2.86 3.62 -4.69
CA GLN A 67 -1.50 4.03 -4.39
C GLN A 67 -1.04 5.09 -5.39
N ILE A 68 -0.49 6.20 -4.92
CA ILE A 68 -0.07 7.33 -5.73
C ILE A 68 1.36 7.73 -5.39
N GLY A 69 2.22 7.85 -6.41
CA GLY A 69 3.54 8.46 -6.29
C GLY A 69 4.72 7.48 -6.34
N MET A 70 4.46 6.20 -6.66
CA MET A 70 5.51 5.20 -6.73
C MET A 70 6.61 5.58 -7.73
N ARG A 71 7.86 5.54 -7.29
CA ARG A 71 9.05 6.00 -8.04
C ARG A 71 10.34 5.45 -7.44
N GLY A 72 11.46 5.64 -8.15
CA GLY A 72 12.79 5.20 -7.70
C GLY A 72 13.17 3.84 -8.27
N SER A 73 14.39 3.40 -7.95
CA SER A 73 14.89 2.08 -8.34
C SER A 73 14.14 1.01 -7.55
N ARG A 74 13.66 -0.02 -8.26
CA ARG A 74 13.04 -1.19 -7.65
C ARG A 74 14.11 -2.16 -7.16
N PHE A 75 13.81 -2.91 -6.10
CA PHE A 75 14.64 -4.01 -5.63
C PHE A 75 14.53 -5.21 -6.57
N ASP A 76 13.32 -5.49 -7.07
CA ASP A 76 13.08 -6.43 -8.16
C ASP A 76 11.90 -6.01 -9.07
N ASP A 77 11.72 -6.73 -10.18
CA ASP A 77 10.65 -6.45 -11.14
C ASP A 77 9.24 -6.68 -10.56
N ASN A 78 9.13 -7.46 -9.48
CA ASN A 78 7.89 -7.81 -8.79
C ASN A 78 7.49 -6.84 -7.69
N ASP A 79 8.30 -5.81 -7.38
CA ASP A 79 8.07 -4.83 -6.29
C ASP A 79 6.61 -4.30 -6.25
N ILE A 80 6.02 -4.08 -7.44
CA ILE A 80 4.65 -3.57 -7.59
C ILE A 80 3.65 -4.63 -8.07
N GLN A 81 4.14 -5.81 -8.46
CA GLN A 81 3.34 -6.84 -9.13
C GLN A 81 2.25 -7.37 -8.20
N PHE A 82 2.55 -7.56 -6.92
CA PHE A 82 1.56 -7.97 -5.93
C PHE A 82 0.35 -7.03 -5.92
N GLY A 83 0.57 -5.71 -5.95
CA GLY A 83 -0.51 -4.73 -5.96
C GLY A 83 -1.42 -4.89 -7.16
N TYR A 84 -0.87 -5.12 -8.35
CA TYR A 84 -1.67 -5.41 -9.55
C TYR A 84 -2.42 -6.75 -9.44
N ASP A 85 -1.76 -7.80 -8.95
CA ASP A 85 -2.33 -9.14 -8.84
C ASP A 85 -3.56 -9.17 -7.93
N VAL A 86 -3.52 -8.41 -6.83
CA VAL A 86 -4.64 -8.31 -5.88
C VAL A 86 -5.69 -7.26 -6.29
N GLY A 87 -5.42 -6.47 -7.32
CA GLY A 87 -6.37 -5.52 -7.90
C GLY A 87 -6.32 -4.09 -7.34
N TYR A 88 -5.19 -3.67 -6.78
CA TYR A 88 -4.98 -2.28 -6.38
C TYR A 88 -4.91 -1.35 -7.59
N THR A 89 -5.38 -0.12 -7.42
CA THR A 89 -5.09 0.94 -8.39
C THR A 89 -3.75 1.57 -8.06
N ILE A 90 -2.80 1.45 -8.99
CA ILE A 90 -1.47 2.02 -8.87
C ILE A 90 -1.36 3.19 -9.84
N ILE A 91 -0.92 4.34 -9.33
CA ILE A 91 -0.59 5.55 -10.09
C ILE A 91 0.88 5.86 -9.79
N THR A 92 1.76 5.47 -10.71
CA THR A 92 3.19 5.80 -10.61
C THR A 92 3.41 7.30 -10.74
N MET A 93 4.56 7.80 -10.28
CA MET A 93 4.88 9.23 -10.42
C MET A 93 4.92 9.66 -11.88
N ASP A 94 5.46 8.83 -12.78
CA ASP A 94 5.50 9.10 -14.23
C ASP A 94 4.10 9.27 -14.83
N GLU A 95 3.14 8.43 -14.40
CA GLU A 95 1.75 8.52 -14.87
C GLU A 95 1.04 9.73 -14.27
N TYR A 96 1.31 10.07 -13.00
CA TYR A 96 0.80 11.28 -12.37
C TYR A 96 1.28 12.54 -13.09
N GLU A 97 2.58 12.64 -13.40
CA GLU A 97 3.20 13.79 -14.08
C GLU A 97 2.70 13.97 -15.51
N LYS A 98 2.42 12.88 -16.23
CA LYS A 98 1.81 12.90 -17.57
C LYS A 98 0.33 13.30 -17.56
N GLY A 99 -0.27 13.44 -16.38
CA GLY A 99 -1.70 13.63 -16.20
C GLY A 99 -2.41 12.29 -16.30
N TRP A 100 -2.62 11.64 -15.15
CA TRP A 100 -3.27 10.33 -15.05
C TRP A 100 -4.57 10.20 -15.87
N GLY A 101 -5.40 11.26 -15.88
CA GLY A 101 -6.65 11.29 -16.65
C GLY A 101 -6.49 11.33 -18.17
N ALA A 102 -5.28 11.50 -18.68
CA ALA A 102 -4.95 11.48 -20.11
C ALA A 102 -4.45 10.09 -20.60
N LEU A 103 -4.25 9.13 -19.68
CA LEU A 103 -3.68 7.81 -19.95
C LEU A 103 -4.71 6.66 -19.91
N ARG A 104 -6.00 6.97 -19.68
CA ARG A 104 -7.09 6.01 -19.56
C ARG A 104 -8.31 6.41 -20.39
#